data_AF-A0A942AXV5-F1
#
_entry.id   AF-A0A942AXV5-F1
#
_cell.length_a   1.000
_cell.length_b   1.000
_cell.length_c   1.000
_cell.angle_alpha   90.00
_cell.angle_beta   90.00
_cell.angle_gamma   90.00
#
_symmetry.space_group_name_H-M   'P 1'
#
loop_
_entity.id
_entity.type
_entity.pdbx_description
1 polymer ?
#
loop_
_entity_poly.entity_id
_entity_poly.type
_entity_poly.pdbx_seq_one_letter_code
_entity_poly.pdbx_strand_id
1 'polypeptide(L)' 'MKEYKHLSLRIDEEMLRKFRYVCKYEGRSANRQLLIYIRDAIGAFEKEHGPIEPEQTEP' A
#
# COMPACT_ATOMS: atom_id res chain seq x y z
N MET A 1 -16.28 -3.22 -14.72
CA MET A 1 -15.17 -2.26 -14.49
C MET A 1 -14.76 -2.36 -13.04
N LYS A 2 -13.47 -2.45 -12.71
CA LYS A 2 -13.00 -2.37 -11.31
C LYS A 2 -13.14 -0.92 -10.85
N GLU A 3 -13.76 -0.68 -9.71
CA GLU A 3 -13.76 0.65 -9.09
C GLU A 3 -12.36 0.95 -8.53
N TYR A 4 -11.79 2.08 -8.92
CA TYR A 4 -10.56 2.59 -8.31
C TYR A 4 -10.94 3.67 -7.30
N LYS A 5 -10.46 3.54 -6.06
CA LYS A 5 -10.62 4.55 -5.02
C LYS A 5 -9.33 5.36 -4.88
N HIS A 6 -9.47 6.65 -4.61
CA HIS A 6 -8.34 7.52 -4.29
C HIS A 6 -8.03 7.41 -2.80
N LEU A 7 -6.75 7.17 -2.47
CA LEU A 7 -6.26 7.18 -1.10
C LEU A 7 -5.39 8.41 -0.88
N SER A 8 -5.78 9.27 0.06
CA SER A 8 -4.98 10.39 0.54
C SER A 8 -4.31 10.02 1.84
N LEU A 9 -2.97 10.04 1.88
CA LEU A 9 -2.17 9.74 3.06
C LEU A 9 -1.49 11.01 3.58
N ARG A 10 -1.51 11.21 4.89
CA ARG A 10 -0.65 12.20 5.55
C ARG A 10 0.69 11.55 5.89
N ILE A 11 1.76 12.13 5.37
CA ILE A 11 3.13 11.66 5.54
C ILE A 11 4.03 12.87 5.67
N ASP A 12 5.04 12.76 6.53
CA ASP A 12 6.07 13.79 6.64
C ASP A 12 6.85 13.95 5.33
N GLU A 13 7.33 15.18 5.07
CA GLU A 13 8.03 15.51 3.83
C GLU A 13 9.33 14.72 3.65
N GLU A 14 10.12 14.55 4.71
CA GLU A 14 11.38 13.80 4.66
C GLU A 14 11.11 12.33 4.31
N MET A 15 10.08 11.76 4.92
CA MET A 15 9.67 10.38 4.66
C MET A 15 9.17 10.20 3.22
N LEU A 16 8.39 11.15 2.69
CA LEU A 16 7.94 11.12 1.30
C LEU A 16 9.12 11.21 0.32
N ARG A 17 10.14 12.04 0.62
CA ARG A 17 11.36 12.15 -0.19
C ARG A 17 12.13 10.83 -0.21
N LYS A 18 12.34 10.20 0.96
CA LYS A 18 12.99 8.87 1.06
C LYS A 18 12.20 7.80 0.32
N PHE A 19 10.87 7.77 0.47
CA PHE A 19 10.02 6.83 -0.26
C PHE A 19 10.15 6.99 -1.77
N ARG A 20 10.12 8.22 -2.28
CA ARG A 20 10.32 8.50 -3.71
C ARG A 20 11.70 8.09 -4.21
N TYR A 21 12.74 8.22 -3.40
CA TYR A 21 14.08 7.73 -3.75
C TYR A 21 14.07 6.21 -3.95
N VAL A 22 13.50 5.45 -3.01
CA VAL A 22 13.36 3.99 -3.13
C VAL A 22 12.53 3.60 -4.37
N CYS A 23 11.42 4.30 -4.62
CA CYS A 23 10.60 4.04 -5.80
C CYS A 23 11.37 4.24 -7.12
N LYS A 24 12.18 5.30 -7.20
CA LYS A 24 13.04 5.55 -8.37
C LYS A 24 14.08 4.45 -8.55
N TYR A 25 14.71 4.02 -7.46
CA TYR A 25 15.68 2.92 -7.48
C TYR A 25 15.05 1.61 -7.99
N GLU A 26 13.84 1.28 -7.53
CA GLU A 26 13.07 0.11 -7.97
C GLU A 26 12.45 0.25 -9.38
N GLY A 27 12.53 1.43 -10.01
CA GLY A 27 11.92 1.71 -11.31
C GLY A 27 10.39 1.74 -11.28
N ARG A 28 9.78 2.13 -10.16
CA ARG A 28 8.32 2.08 -9.95
C ARG A 28 7.76 3.44 -9.58
N SER A 29 6.46 3.65 -9.90
CA SER A 29 5.73 4.79 -9.35
C SER A 29 5.47 4.60 -7.86
N ALA A 30 5.33 5.72 -7.14
CA ALA A 30 4.96 5.73 -5.72
C ALA A 30 3.71 4.89 -5.44
N ASN A 31 2.66 5.02 -6.25
CA ASN A 31 1.45 4.21 -6.11
C ASN A 31 1.71 2.72 -6.31
N ARG A 32 2.50 2.33 -7.32
CA ARG A 32 2.79 0.92 -7.57
C ARG A 32 3.59 0.31 -6.42
N GLN A 33 4.56 1.03 -5.88
CA GLN A 33 5.33 0.57 -4.73
C GLN A 33 4.47 0.48 -3.46
N LEU A 34 3.59 1.46 -3.23
CA LEU A 34 2.67 1.45 -2.09
C LEU A 34 1.70 0.26 -2.15
N LEU A 35 1.15 -0.04 -3.34
CA LEU A 35 0.27 -1.20 -3.53
C LEU A 35 0.98 -2.54 -3.29
N ILE A 36 2.28 -2.63 -3.59
CA ILE A 36 3.09 -3.82 -3.27
C ILE A 36 3.20 -3.95 -1.75
N TYR A 37 3.62 -2.88 -1.05
CA TYR A 37 3.73 -2.92 0.40
C TYR A 37 2.41 -3.24 1.11
N ILE A 38 1.28 -2.71 0.63
CA ILE A 38 -0.03 -3.05 1.19
C ILE A 38 -0.35 -4.54 1.01
N ARG A 39 -0.09 -5.11 -0.18
CA ARG A 39 -0.32 -6.54 -0.43
C ARG A 39 0.59 -7.43 0.40
N ASP A 40 1.86 -7.06 0.53
CA ASP A 40 2.83 -7.81 1.32
C ASP A 40 2.43 -7.79 2.80
N ALA A 41 1.95 -6.63 3.30
CA ALA A 41 1.43 -6.51 4.65
C ALA A 41 0.17 -7.36 4.89
N ILE A 42 -0.78 -7.35 3.95
CA ILE A 42 -1.98 -8.21 4.02
C ILE A 42 -1.58 -9.69 4.02
N GLY A 43 -0.73 -10.12 3.09
CA GLY A 43 -0.32 -11.52 3.00
C GLY A 43 0.47 -12.00 4.21
N ALA A 44 1.30 -11.13 4.81
CA ALA A 44 1.99 -11.43 6.06
C ALA A 44 1.00 -11.61 7.22
N PHE A 45 0.02 -10.72 7.32
CA PHE A 45 -1.04 -10.80 8.33
C PHE A 45 -1.89 -12.05 8.15
N GLU A 46 -2.34 -12.36 6.93
CA GLU A 46 -3.18 -13.52 6.64
C GLU A 46 -2.47 -14.85 6.94
N LYS A 47 -1.15 -14.89 6.73
CA LYS A 47 -0.32 -16.06 7.07
C LYS A 47 -0.27 -16.32 8.58
N GLU A 48 -0.32 -15.27 9.39
CA GLU A 48 -0.24 -15.36 10.85
C GLU A 48 -1.61 -15.55 11.51
N HIS A 49 -2.65 -14.87 10.99
CA HIS A 49 -3.96 -14.78 11.64
C HIS A 49 -5.09 -15.52 10.90
N GLY A 50 -4.83 -16.01 9.68
CA GLY A 50 -5.85 -16.56 8.78
C GLY A 50 -6.41 -15.51 7.80
N PRO A 51 -7.20 -15.95 6.81
CA PRO A 51 -7.67 -15.09 5.71
C PRO A 51 -8.57 -13.95 6.20
N ILE A 52 -8.47 -12.78 5.54
CA ILE A 52 -9.30 -11.61 5.83
C ILE A 52 -10.47 -11.53 4.83
N GLU A 53 -11.69 -11.37 5.33
CA GLU A 53 -12.87 -11.10 4.51
C GLU A 53 -13.12 -9.57 4.41
N PRO A 54 -13.16 -8.98 3.21
CA PRO A 54 -13.22 -7.54 3.00
C PRO A 54 -14.56 -6.88 3.38
N GLU A 55 -15.62 -7.68 3.61
CA GLU A 55 -16.96 -7.20 3.95
C GLU A 55 -17.05 -6.48 5.32
N GLN A 56 -16.05 -6.56 6.20
CA GLN A 56 -16.12 -6.03 7.57
C GLN A 56 -15.54 -4.62 7.76
N THR A 57 -14.95 -4.03 6.73
CA THR A 57 -14.49 -2.63 6.78
C THR A 57 -15.50 -1.75 6.06
N GLU A 58 -16.40 -1.13 6.83
CA GLU A 58 -17.31 -0.09 6.33
C GLU A 58 -16.52 1.06 5.64
N PRO A 59 -17.13 1.74 4.65
CA PRO A 59 -16.51 2.78 3.85
C PRO A 59 -16.08 4.03 4.61
#